data_AF-A0A9Q4G0G6-F1
#
_entry.id   AF-A0A9Q4G0G6-F1
#
_cell.length_a   1.000
_cell.length_b   1.000
_cell.length_c   1.000
_cell.angle_alpha   90.00
_cell.angle_beta   90.00
_cell.angle_gamma   90.00
#
_symmetry.space_group_name_H-M   'P 1'
#
loop_
_entity.id
_entity.type
_entity.pdbx_description
1 polymer ?
#
loop_
_entity_poly.entity_id
_entity_poly.type
_entity_poly.pdbx_seq_one_letter_code
_entity_poly.pdbx_strand_id
1 'polypeptide(L)'
;MKKLFLGGCLFISLFTVVACQSEPAADEVFKTASDVHTVTDSMDVSFDIEVDDIKSSWMMSLDYKNETYYLVTDDEYAELYQEGDNIGIIINGSVMHPEATSADSYKAVMTNFIEHHENPMRRLKEFDAEIEEKFELEVTDDAYLLTYIGDDKAQQLYAEGLAEEIRKQDLSAPEFTDVSANKIELTITIDQETDRIQEIHEVLDYTVTSQDITTDVVGENTYTYSNHNTTEIKKPAMLDTLVGEEEQALYEEEAANYLEALIEATVYQNAEDFGENAAGSGSPEEKQSEGDRQKESFKEFYRLNTEANMGEVVSSDAIDALTDAFMEALSQTSYEVVDSQLTSNQQIVVTLSIEGLQDWAVQSVAEQQLIEEVEAGDVGQEDIFERNVEILIDLYGDMHIYGADPVEVDVTVSRLDDGTYMVFIQDEYLIGGFVQ
;
A
#
# COMPACT_ATOMS: atom_id res chain seq x y z
N MET A 1 8.48 -82.09 -53.68
CA MET A 1 7.68 -80.88 -53.99
C MET A 1 6.27 -81.06 -53.43
N LYS A 2 5.78 -80.02 -52.71
CA LYS A 2 4.40 -79.75 -52.23
C LYS A 2 3.88 -80.63 -51.08
N LYS A 3 3.82 -80.10 -49.84
CA LYS A 3 2.80 -79.19 -49.21
C LYS A 3 1.44 -79.91 -49.07
N LEU A 4 1.00 -80.40 -47.90
CA LEU A 4 0.69 -79.79 -46.59
C LEU A 4 -0.55 -78.87 -46.63
N PHE A 5 -1.67 -79.38 -46.12
CA PHE A 5 -2.85 -78.66 -45.67
C PHE A 5 -3.60 -79.53 -44.66
N LEU A 6 -3.66 -79.11 -43.40
CA LEU A 6 -4.77 -79.42 -42.50
C LEU A 6 -4.82 -78.33 -41.43
N GLY A 7 -5.92 -77.60 -41.40
CA GLY A 7 -6.17 -76.54 -40.43
C GLY A 7 -6.44 -77.10 -39.04
N GLY A 8 -5.89 -76.42 -38.05
CA GLY A 8 -6.22 -76.57 -36.63
C GLY A 8 -6.44 -75.18 -36.04
N CYS A 9 -7.55 -75.04 -35.34
CA CYS A 9 -8.00 -73.86 -34.62
C CYS A 9 -6.89 -73.29 -33.71
N LEU A 10 -6.65 -71.97 -33.77
CA LEU A 10 -5.91 -71.27 -32.73
C LEU A 10 -6.88 -70.30 -32.01
N PHE A 11 -7.24 -70.68 -30.79
CA PHE A 11 -7.75 -69.77 -29.77
C PHE A 11 -6.69 -68.69 -29.54
N ILE A 12 -7.03 -67.43 -29.84
CA ILE A 12 -6.24 -66.26 -29.42
C ILE A 12 -6.64 -65.99 -27.98
N SER A 13 -5.90 -66.56 -27.02
CA SER A 13 -5.90 -66.10 -25.64
C SER A 13 -5.18 -64.75 -25.61
N LEU A 14 -5.99 -63.68 -25.61
CA LEU A 14 -5.59 -62.34 -25.18
C LEU A 14 -5.07 -62.46 -23.74
N PHE A 15 -3.75 -62.46 -23.57
CA PHE A 15 -3.13 -62.13 -22.30
C PHE A 15 -3.18 -60.61 -22.17
N THR A 16 -4.21 -60.09 -21.52
CA THR A 16 -4.12 -58.81 -20.83
C THR A 16 -3.10 -58.98 -19.72
N VAL A 17 -1.87 -58.55 -19.98
CA VAL A 17 -0.90 -58.26 -18.94
C VAL A 17 -1.46 -57.04 -18.22
N VAL A 18 -2.23 -57.26 -17.14
CA VAL A 18 -2.36 -56.24 -16.10
C VAL A 18 -0.97 -56.19 -15.49
N ALA A 19 -0.16 -55.24 -15.95
CA ALA A 19 1.03 -54.86 -15.23
C ALA A 19 0.51 -54.29 -13.90
N CYS A 20 0.72 -55.02 -12.81
CA CYS A 20 0.82 -54.38 -11.50
C CYS A 20 2.00 -53.39 -11.64
N GLN A 21 1.71 -52.14 -11.98
CA GLN A 21 2.63 -51.06 -11.64
C GLN A 21 2.72 -51.10 -10.13
N SER A 22 3.93 -51.40 -9.61
CA SER A 22 4.22 -51.10 -8.22
C SER A 22 3.93 -49.62 -8.00
N GLU A 23 3.24 -49.31 -6.90
CA GLU A 23 3.09 -47.91 -6.46
C GLU A 23 4.49 -47.25 -6.45
N PRO A 24 4.60 -46.01 -6.95
CA PRO A 24 5.87 -45.31 -6.95
C PRO A 24 6.35 -45.10 -5.51
N ALA A 25 7.66 -44.94 -5.32
CA ALA A 25 8.19 -44.60 -4.01
C ALA A 25 8.02 -43.08 -3.74
N ALA A 26 7.91 -42.69 -2.47
CA ALA A 26 7.68 -41.28 -2.08
C ALA A 26 8.80 -40.35 -2.58
N ASP A 27 10.05 -40.79 -2.53
CA ASP A 27 11.22 -40.08 -3.05
C ASP A 27 11.17 -39.91 -4.58
N GLU A 28 10.64 -40.90 -5.30
CA GLU A 28 10.42 -40.83 -6.75
C GLU A 28 9.35 -39.79 -7.09
N VAL A 29 8.23 -39.77 -6.37
CA VAL A 29 7.17 -38.76 -6.55
C VAL A 29 7.68 -37.36 -6.21
N PHE A 30 8.36 -37.19 -5.07
CA PHE A 30 8.96 -35.92 -4.65
C PHE A 30 9.90 -35.36 -5.73
N LYS A 31 10.80 -36.21 -6.23
CA LYS A 31 11.76 -35.83 -7.26
C LYS A 31 11.08 -35.48 -8.58
N THR A 32 10.08 -36.27 -8.99
CA THR A 32 9.36 -36.01 -10.25
C THR A 32 8.63 -34.68 -10.18
N ALA A 33 7.94 -34.38 -9.07
CA ALA A 33 7.31 -33.09 -8.85
C ALA A 33 8.32 -31.93 -8.87
N SER A 34 9.49 -32.11 -8.25
CA SER A 34 10.60 -31.14 -8.31
C SER A 34 11.09 -30.90 -9.74
N ASP A 35 11.23 -31.95 -10.54
CA ASP A 35 11.72 -31.87 -11.92
C ASP A 35 10.70 -31.16 -12.82
N VAL A 36 9.40 -31.40 -12.65
CA VAL A 36 8.33 -30.73 -13.40
C VAL A 36 8.30 -29.22 -13.14
N HIS A 37 8.48 -28.78 -11.89
CA HIS A 37 8.49 -27.35 -11.55
C HIS A 37 9.70 -26.61 -12.14
N THR A 38 10.81 -27.30 -12.38
CA THR A 38 12.01 -26.71 -13.00
C THR A 38 11.78 -26.26 -14.45
N VAL A 39 10.73 -26.76 -15.12
CA VAL A 39 10.39 -26.45 -16.51
C VAL A 39 9.02 -25.79 -16.66
N THR A 40 8.42 -25.33 -15.55
CA THR A 40 7.17 -24.57 -15.58
C THR A 40 7.46 -23.12 -15.97
N ASP A 41 6.86 -22.65 -17.06
CA ASP A 41 7.04 -21.28 -17.57
C ASP A 41 6.23 -20.25 -16.80
N SER A 42 5.08 -20.64 -16.23
CA SER A 42 4.17 -19.75 -15.51
C SER A 42 3.24 -20.52 -14.56
N MET A 43 2.71 -19.89 -13.52
CA MET A 43 1.69 -20.48 -12.62
C MET A 43 0.97 -19.39 -11.81
N ASP A 44 -0.20 -19.73 -11.27
CA ASP A 44 -0.89 -18.93 -10.24
C ASP A 44 -0.88 -19.68 -8.91
N VAL A 45 -0.69 -18.96 -7.81
CA VAL A 45 -0.70 -19.46 -6.45
C VAL A 45 -1.71 -18.66 -5.63
N SER A 46 -2.65 -19.35 -4.99
CA SER A 46 -3.54 -18.77 -3.99
C SER A 46 -3.04 -19.14 -2.60
N PHE A 47 -3.09 -18.19 -1.67
CA PHE A 47 -2.56 -18.32 -0.32
C PHE A 47 -3.70 -18.10 0.66
N ASP A 48 -3.81 -18.98 1.65
CA ASP A 48 -4.59 -18.75 2.85
C ASP A 48 -3.65 -18.96 4.02
N ILE A 49 -3.27 -17.86 4.68
CA ILE A 49 -2.30 -17.83 5.76
C ILE A 49 -3.04 -17.44 7.04
N GLU A 50 -2.93 -18.29 8.05
CA GLU A 50 -3.36 -18.01 9.42
C GLU A 50 -2.14 -18.03 10.31
N VAL A 51 -1.79 -16.89 10.90
CA VAL A 51 -0.74 -16.80 11.92
C VAL A 51 -1.34 -16.12 13.14
N ASP A 52 -1.31 -16.79 14.29
CA ASP A 52 -2.04 -16.41 15.49
C ASP A 52 -3.53 -16.15 15.21
N ASP A 53 -4.03 -14.94 15.47
CA ASP A 53 -5.43 -14.52 15.21
C ASP A 53 -5.60 -13.79 13.88
N ILE A 54 -4.54 -13.71 13.04
CA ILE A 54 -4.54 -12.99 11.78
C ILE A 54 -4.74 -13.99 10.63
N LYS A 55 -5.83 -13.81 9.87
CA LYS A 55 -6.08 -14.52 8.62
C LYS A 55 -5.86 -13.58 7.45
N SER A 56 -5.16 -14.04 6.44
CA SER A 56 -4.88 -13.28 5.23
C SER A 56 -4.92 -14.18 4.01
N SER A 57 -5.55 -13.69 2.94
CA SER A 57 -5.65 -14.41 1.67
C SER A 57 -5.04 -13.57 0.56
N TRP A 58 -4.21 -14.22 -0.26
CA TRP A 58 -3.46 -13.58 -1.34
C TRP A 58 -3.58 -14.38 -2.63
N MET A 59 -3.28 -13.73 -3.75
CA MET A 59 -3.11 -14.34 -5.06
C MET A 59 -1.79 -13.86 -5.66
N MET A 60 -0.98 -14.79 -6.14
CA MET A 60 0.25 -14.51 -6.86
C MET A 60 0.19 -15.13 -8.24
N SER A 61 0.52 -14.35 -9.26
CA SER A 61 0.71 -14.82 -10.62
C SER A 61 2.17 -14.68 -11.00
N LEU A 62 2.73 -15.74 -11.58
CA LEU A 62 4.14 -15.88 -11.90
C LEU A 62 4.29 -16.20 -13.39
N ASP A 63 5.05 -15.39 -14.13
CA ASP A 63 5.50 -15.66 -15.50
C ASP A 63 7.03 -15.53 -15.57
N TYR A 64 7.72 -16.65 -15.42
CA TYR A 64 9.19 -16.71 -15.39
C TYR A 64 9.80 -16.38 -16.75
N LYS A 65 9.07 -16.65 -17.84
CA LYS A 65 9.58 -16.43 -19.19
C LYS A 65 9.62 -14.95 -19.54
N ASN A 66 8.62 -14.19 -19.13
CA ASN A 66 8.54 -12.75 -19.36
C ASN A 66 9.07 -11.93 -18.16
N GLU A 67 9.57 -12.59 -17.11
CA GLU A 67 10.01 -11.96 -15.86
C GLU A 67 8.95 -11.00 -15.31
N THR A 68 7.69 -11.43 -15.38
CA THR A 68 6.53 -10.66 -14.93
C THR A 68 5.89 -11.36 -13.75
N TYR A 69 5.61 -10.62 -12.68
CA TYR A 69 5.07 -11.14 -11.43
C TYR A 69 3.99 -10.20 -10.90
N TYR A 70 2.99 -10.75 -10.24
CA TYR A 70 1.91 -9.99 -9.65
C TYR A 70 1.47 -10.63 -8.36
N LEU A 71 1.32 -9.85 -7.30
CA LEU A 71 0.87 -10.29 -5.98
C LEU A 71 -0.23 -9.34 -5.53
N VAL A 72 -1.36 -9.87 -5.06
CA VAL A 72 -2.52 -9.08 -4.64
C VAL A 72 -3.22 -9.72 -3.45
N THR A 73 -3.72 -8.91 -2.52
CA THR A 73 -4.61 -9.39 -1.45
C THR A 73 -6.02 -9.68 -2.01
N ASP A 74 -6.76 -10.62 -1.42
CA ASP A 74 -8.11 -10.97 -1.90
C ASP A 74 -9.11 -9.80 -1.91
N ASP A 75 -8.88 -8.78 -1.06
CA ASP A 75 -9.65 -7.54 -1.00
C ASP A 75 -9.12 -6.42 -1.91
N GLU A 76 -8.08 -6.69 -2.71
CA GLU A 76 -7.38 -5.72 -3.59
C GLU A 76 -6.85 -4.49 -2.82
N TYR A 77 -6.67 -4.59 -1.50
CA TYR A 77 -6.10 -3.51 -0.69
C TYR A 77 -4.63 -3.26 -1.03
N ALA A 78 -3.85 -4.31 -1.29
CA ALA A 78 -2.44 -4.19 -1.67
C ALA A 78 -2.14 -5.00 -2.93
N GLU A 79 -1.52 -4.35 -3.91
CA GLU A 79 -1.05 -4.97 -5.15
C GLU A 79 0.42 -4.65 -5.37
N LEU A 80 1.18 -5.66 -5.80
CA LEU A 80 2.58 -5.55 -6.19
C LEU A 80 2.76 -6.15 -7.57
N TYR A 81 3.16 -5.32 -8.53
CA TYR A 81 3.44 -5.73 -9.90
C TYR A 81 4.92 -5.56 -10.19
N GLN A 82 5.54 -6.57 -10.79
CA GLN A 82 6.93 -6.51 -11.23
C GLN A 82 7.04 -6.93 -12.70
N GLU A 83 7.81 -6.17 -13.49
CA GLU A 83 8.18 -6.50 -14.87
C GLU A 83 9.67 -6.21 -15.05
N GLY A 84 10.50 -7.26 -15.10
CA GLY A 84 11.95 -7.15 -15.04
C GLY A 84 12.40 -6.43 -13.76
N ASP A 85 13.13 -5.32 -13.91
CA ASP A 85 13.60 -4.48 -12.80
C ASP A 85 12.56 -3.45 -12.32
N ASN A 86 11.43 -3.27 -13.03
CA ASN A 86 10.42 -2.30 -12.67
C ASN A 86 9.45 -2.89 -11.64
N ILE A 87 9.17 -2.13 -10.59
CA ILE A 87 8.21 -2.49 -9.56
C ILE A 87 7.15 -1.40 -9.43
N GLY A 88 5.89 -1.80 -9.41
CA GLY A 88 4.74 -0.94 -9.19
C GLY A 88 3.98 -1.43 -7.98
N ILE A 89 3.61 -0.51 -7.10
CA ILE A 89 2.97 -0.79 -5.82
C ILE A 89 1.66 -0.01 -5.80
N ILE A 90 0.58 -0.68 -5.49
CA ILE A 90 -0.73 -0.06 -5.33
C ILE A 90 -1.21 -0.38 -3.93
N ILE A 91 -1.55 0.63 -3.15
CA ILE A 91 -2.16 0.47 -1.82
C ILE A 91 -3.45 1.26 -1.80
N ASN A 92 -4.54 0.61 -1.41
CA ASN A 92 -5.88 1.18 -1.35
C ASN A 92 -6.26 1.91 -2.67
N GLY A 93 -5.95 1.27 -3.80
CA GLY A 93 -6.21 1.81 -5.13
C GLY A 93 -5.41 3.07 -5.49
N SER A 94 -4.25 3.31 -4.86
CA SER A 94 -3.36 4.44 -5.18
C SER A 94 -1.96 3.92 -5.49
N VAL A 95 -1.32 4.44 -6.55
CA VAL A 95 0.08 4.08 -6.86
C VAL A 95 0.98 4.70 -5.81
N MET A 96 1.80 3.87 -5.17
CA MET A 96 2.81 4.34 -4.23
C MET A 96 4.10 4.64 -4.99
N HIS A 97 4.73 5.77 -4.63
CA HIS A 97 6.06 6.14 -5.08
C HIS A 97 7.04 5.99 -3.91
N PRO A 98 7.45 4.77 -3.55
CA PRO A 98 8.41 4.56 -2.48
C PRO A 98 9.72 5.31 -2.79
N GLU A 99 10.34 5.91 -1.77
CA GLU A 99 11.74 6.36 -1.87
C GLU A 99 12.62 5.18 -2.36
N ALA A 100 13.74 5.48 -3.02
CA ALA A 100 14.60 4.46 -3.64
C ALA A 100 15.01 3.31 -2.69
N THR A 101 15.14 3.59 -1.38
CA THR A 101 15.44 2.59 -0.34
C THR A 101 14.28 1.65 -0.01
N SER A 102 13.03 2.06 -0.22
CA SER A 102 11.85 1.20 -0.04
C SER A 102 11.58 0.28 -1.24
N ALA A 103 11.91 0.71 -2.46
CA ALA A 103 11.72 -0.12 -3.66
C ALA A 103 12.53 -1.42 -3.64
N ASP A 104 13.77 -1.38 -3.12
CA ASP A 104 14.61 -2.56 -2.95
C ASP A 104 14.03 -3.56 -1.93
N SER A 105 13.38 -3.07 -0.87
CA SER A 105 12.69 -3.92 0.10
C SER A 105 11.52 -4.66 -0.55
N TYR A 106 10.68 -3.98 -1.34
CA TYR A 106 9.57 -4.64 -2.05
C TYR A 106 10.06 -5.63 -3.11
N LYS A 107 11.17 -5.34 -3.79
CA LYS A 107 11.82 -6.32 -4.68
C LYS A 107 12.33 -7.54 -3.92
N ALA A 108 12.90 -7.36 -2.74
CA ALA A 108 13.36 -8.46 -1.90
C ALA A 108 12.19 -9.34 -1.45
N VAL A 109 11.07 -8.73 -1.04
CA VAL A 109 9.82 -9.42 -0.71
C VAL A 109 9.31 -10.22 -1.90
N MET A 110 9.14 -9.59 -3.08
CA MET A 110 8.67 -10.28 -4.29
C MET A 110 9.61 -11.43 -4.68
N THR A 111 10.93 -11.21 -4.66
CA THR A 111 11.93 -12.24 -4.92
C THR A 111 11.80 -13.42 -3.97
N ASN A 112 11.56 -13.17 -2.68
CA ASN A 112 11.37 -14.22 -1.69
C ASN A 112 10.11 -15.07 -1.99
N PHE A 113 8.99 -14.43 -2.33
CA PHE A 113 7.77 -15.14 -2.76
C PHE A 113 8.02 -15.97 -4.03
N ILE A 114 8.73 -15.41 -5.03
CA ILE A 114 9.09 -16.13 -6.25
C ILE A 114 9.92 -17.37 -5.91
N GLU A 115 10.99 -17.22 -5.12
CA GLU A 115 11.87 -18.32 -4.72
C GLU A 115 11.14 -19.41 -3.92
N HIS A 116 10.18 -19.03 -3.09
CA HIS A 116 9.39 -19.96 -2.28
C HIS A 116 8.44 -20.81 -3.15
N HIS A 117 7.82 -20.23 -4.17
CA HIS A 117 6.80 -20.91 -4.98
C HIS A 117 7.29 -21.47 -6.32
N GLU A 118 8.44 -21.04 -6.84
CA GLU A 118 8.96 -21.52 -8.12
C GLU A 118 9.20 -23.03 -8.12
N ASN A 119 9.82 -23.55 -7.06
CA ASN A 119 10.06 -24.97 -6.89
C ASN A 119 10.06 -25.35 -5.40
N PRO A 120 8.88 -25.58 -4.80
CA PRO A 120 8.77 -25.85 -3.37
C PRO A 120 9.59 -27.06 -2.93
N MET A 121 9.66 -28.11 -3.76
CA MET A 121 10.45 -29.31 -3.46
C MET A 121 11.96 -29.03 -3.40
N ARG A 122 12.46 -28.21 -4.33
CA ARG A 122 13.86 -27.76 -4.31
C ARG A 122 14.13 -26.90 -3.08
N ARG A 123 13.17 -26.04 -2.71
CA ARG A 123 13.28 -25.17 -1.53
C ARG A 123 13.39 -25.98 -0.24
N LEU A 124 12.54 -26.98 -0.05
CA LEU A 124 12.59 -27.88 1.10
C LEU A 124 13.96 -28.59 1.26
N LYS A 125 14.61 -28.93 0.14
CA LYS A 125 15.96 -29.52 0.15
C LYS A 125 17.05 -28.59 0.66
N GLU A 126 16.82 -27.28 0.65
CA GLU A 126 17.74 -26.30 1.23
C GLU A 126 17.65 -26.26 2.76
N PHE A 127 16.52 -26.69 3.34
CA PHE A 127 16.35 -26.87 4.79
C PHE A 127 16.99 -28.18 5.26
N ASP A 128 16.63 -29.28 4.59
CA ASP A 128 17.18 -30.61 4.85
C ASP A 128 17.49 -31.32 3.53
N ALA A 129 18.78 -31.60 3.29
CA ALA A 129 19.23 -32.26 2.07
C ALA A 129 18.64 -33.68 1.90
N GLU A 130 18.20 -34.31 3.00
CA GLU A 130 17.58 -35.65 3.03
C GLU A 130 16.04 -35.58 3.17
N ILE A 131 15.41 -34.40 2.98
CA ILE A 131 13.97 -34.20 3.20
C ILE A 131 13.08 -35.16 2.39
N GLU A 132 13.52 -35.59 1.19
CA GLU A 132 12.76 -36.50 0.33
C GLU A 132 12.53 -37.89 0.95
N GLU A 133 13.38 -38.30 1.89
CA GLU A 133 13.23 -39.54 2.66
C GLU A 133 12.30 -39.38 3.87
N LYS A 134 11.80 -38.16 4.12
CA LYS A 134 10.96 -37.80 5.27
C LYS A 134 9.49 -37.66 4.89
N PHE A 135 9.07 -38.27 3.79
CA PHE A 135 7.67 -38.32 3.37
C PHE A 135 7.18 -39.76 3.29
N GLU A 136 5.95 -39.97 3.72
CA GLU A 136 5.16 -41.14 3.32
C GLU A 136 4.24 -40.79 2.16
N LEU A 137 3.94 -41.78 1.31
CA LEU A 137 3.08 -41.62 0.14
C LEU A 137 1.76 -42.37 0.34
N GLU A 138 0.66 -41.65 0.15
CA GLU A 138 -0.66 -42.22 -0.11
C GLU A 138 -1.07 -41.95 -1.56
N VAL A 139 -1.61 -42.98 -2.24
CA VAL A 139 -2.09 -42.88 -3.63
C VAL A 139 -3.61 -42.87 -3.61
N THR A 140 -4.23 -41.78 -4.08
CA THR A 140 -5.68 -41.66 -4.22
C THR A 140 -6.13 -41.97 -5.66
N ASP A 141 -7.41 -41.74 -5.99
CA ASP A 141 -7.92 -41.97 -7.34
C ASP A 141 -7.34 -40.99 -8.38
N ASP A 142 -6.93 -39.79 -7.97
CA ASP A 142 -6.52 -38.67 -8.83
C ASP A 142 -5.22 -37.96 -8.40
N ALA A 143 -4.73 -38.20 -7.18
CA ALA A 143 -3.57 -37.50 -6.62
C ALA A 143 -2.58 -38.43 -5.89
N TYR A 144 -1.34 -37.97 -5.77
CA TYR A 144 -0.36 -38.45 -4.81
C TYR A 144 -0.38 -37.51 -3.61
N LEU A 145 -0.46 -38.07 -2.40
CA LEU A 145 -0.41 -37.33 -1.15
C LEU A 145 0.90 -37.65 -0.43
N LEU A 146 1.80 -36.66 -0.36
CA LEU A 146 3.05 -36.76 0.41
C LEU A 146 2.84 -36.14 1.79
N THR A 147 2.91 -36.95 2.83
CA THR A 147 2.78 -36.51 4.23
C THR A 147 4.15 -36.51 4.90
N TYR A 148 4.54 -35.38 5.47
CA TYR A 148 5.81 -35.24 6.16
C TYR A 148 5.83 -36.02 7.47
N ILE A 149 6.87 -36.84 7.66
CA ILE A 149 7.08 -37.74 8.81
C ILE A 149 8.43 -37.49 9.49
N GLY A 150 8.90 -36.24 9.51
CA GLY A 150 10.15 -35.85 10.13
C GLY A 150 10.19 -36.09 11.65
N ASP A 151 11.33 -36.58 12.13
CA ASP A 151 11.62 -36.64 13.57
C ASP A 151 11.97 -35.25 14.14
N ASP A 152 12.16 -35.15 15.46
CA ASP A 152 12.47 -33.88 16.14
C ASP A 152 13.65 -33.12 15.50
N LYS A 153 14.64 -33.85 14.97
CA LYS A 153 15.81 -33.23 14.31
C LYS A 153 15.43 -32.67 12.95
N ALA A 154 14.64 -33.40 12.16
CA ALA A 154 14.17 -32.92 10.86
C ALA A 154 13.22 -31.72 11.01
N GLN A 155 12.30 -31.76 11.99
CA GLN A 155 11.42 -30.63 12.31
C GLN A 155 12.24 -29.40 12.73
N GLN A 156 13.31 -29.58 13.51
CA GLN A 156 14.21 -28.50 13.87
C GLN A 156 14.87 -27.84 12.64
N LEU A 157 15.37 -28.64 11.68
CA LEU A 157 15.95 -28.12 10.43
C LEU A 157 14.93 -27.32 9.60
N TYR A 158 13.68 -27.78 9.57
CA TYR A 158 12.59 -27.08 8.89
C TYR A 158 12.31 -25.72 9.55
N ALA A 159 12.17 -25.69 10.89
CA ALA A 159 11.96 -24.44 11.63
C ALA A 159 13.10 -23.43 11.44
N GLU A 160 14.36 -23.89 11.48
CA GLU A 160 15.53 -23.05 11.19
C GLU A 160 15.50 -22.51 9.77
N GLY A 161 15.08 -23.32 8.80
CA GLY A 161 14.89 -22.95 7.41
C GLY A 161 13.87 -21.82 7.23
N LEU A 162 12.68 -21.97 7.84
CA LEU A 162 11.63 -20.95 7.83
C LEU A 162 12.06 -19.66 8.54
N ALA A 163 12.71 -19.76 9.70
CA ALA A 163 13.20 -18.59 10.42
C ALA A 163 14.18 -17.79 9.56
N GLU A 164 15.11 -18.47 8.86
CA GLU A 164 16.04 -17.80 7.96
C GLU A 164 15.34 -17.15 6.74
N GLU A 165 14.20 -17.67 6.28
CA GLU A 165 13.38 -17.00 5.24
C GLU A 165 12.83 -15.67 5.72
N ILE A 166 12.19 -15.68 6.88
CA ILE A 166 11.60 -14.48 7.48
C ILE A 166 12.69 -13.41 7.65
N ARG A 167 13.90 -13.82 8.08
CA ARG A 167 15.04 -12.91 8.21
C ARG A 167 15.49 -12.30 6.87
N LYS A 168 15.39 -13.04 5.76
CA LYS A 168 15.77 -12.51 4.44
C LYS A 168 14.80 -11.45 3.93
N GLN A 169 13.56 -11.43 4.42
CA GLN A 169 12.57 -10.40 4.06
C GLN A 169 12.87 -9.04 4.70
N ASP A 170 13.53 -9.03 5.87
CA ASP A 170 14.01 -7.81 6.52
C ASP A 170 15.49 -7.96 6.92
N LEU A 171 16.39 -7.49 6.07
CA LEU A 171 17.83 -7.54 6.33
C LEU A 171 18.28 -6.70 7.54
N SER A 172 17.41 -5.82 8.06
CA SER A 172 17.66 -5.09 9.30
C SER A 172 17.28 -5.88 10.55
N ALA A 173 16.53 -6.98 10.39
CA ALA A 173 16.11 -7.84 11.49
C ALA A 173 17.32 -8.47 12.19
N PRO A 174 17.35 -8.48 13.53
CA PRO A 174 18.43 -9.09 14.29
C PRO A 174 18.48 -10.61 14.09
N GLU A 175 19.68 -11.18 14.06
CA GLU A 175 19.89 -12.63 13.95
C GLU A 175 19.14 -13.40 15.05
N PHE A 176 18.54 -14.52 14.68
CA PHE A 176 17.96 -15.45 15.64
C PHE A 176 19.08 -16.18 16.39
N THR A 177 19.07 -16.06 17.71
CA THR A 177 20.01 -16.74 18.60
C THR A 177 19.61 -18.17 18.93
N ASP A 178 18.32 -18.48 18.82
CA ASP A 178 17.75 -19.80 19.05
C ASP A 178 16.47 -19.96 18.23
N VAL A 179 16.22 -21.16 17.74
CA VAL A 179 14.98 -21.58 17.07
C VAL A 179 14.63 -22.93 17.67
N SER A 180 13.37 -23.17 18.01
CA SER A 180 12.94 -24.47 18.55
C SER A 180 11.62 -24.90 17.93
N ALA A 181 11.64 -26.02 17.20
CA ALA A 181 10.43 -26.62 16.65
C ALA A 181 9.62 -27.33 17.74
N ASN A 182 8.31 -27.06 17.80
CA ASN A 182 7.37 -27.80 18.65
C ASN A 182 6.57 -28.81 17.84
N LYS A 183 6.00 -28.37 16.71
CA LYS A 183 5.22 -29.20 15.80
C LYS A 183 5.26 -28.62 14.39
N ILE A 184 5.66 -29.43 13.42
CA ILE A 184 5.56 -29.10 11.99
C ILE A 184 4.85 -30.25 11.28
N GLU A 185 3.72 -29.95 10.66
CA GLU A 185 3.02 -30.85 9.76
C GLU A 185 3.03 -30.23 8.36
N LEU A 186 3.30 -31.06 7.35
CA LEU A 186 3.33 -30.65 5.95
C LEU A 186 2.70 -31.76 5.13
N THR A 187 1.76 -31.39 4.28
CA THR A 187 1.11 -32.28 3.33
C THR A 187 1.18 -31.65 1.94
N ILE A 188 1.60 -32.44 0.94
CA ILE A 188 1.70 -31.99 -0.45
C ILE A 188 0.84 -32.88 -1.33
N THR A 189 -0.12 -32.27 -2.01
CA THR A 189 -1.02 -32.94 -2.96
C THR A 189 -0.49 -32.72 -4.38
N ILE A 190 -0.25 -33.80 -5.13
CA ILE A 190 0.33 -33.79 -6.47
C ILE A 190 -0.60 -34.50 -7.44
N ASP A 191 -0.88 -33.88 -8.58
CA ASP A 191 -1.70 -34.45 -9.65
C ASP A 191 -1.02 -35.66 -10.31
N GLN A 192 -1.70 -36.81 -10.42
CA GLN A 192 -1.10 -38.03 -10.99
C GLN A 192 -0.87 -37.98 -12.51
N GLU A 193 -1.60 -37.13 -13.24
CA GLU A 193 -1.46 -37.06 -14.70
C GLU A 193 -0.32 -36.15 -15.14
N THR A 194 -0.04 -35.11 -14.37
CA THR A 194 0.90 -34.04 -14.71
C THR A 194 2.11 -33.95 -13.79
N ASP A 195 2.09 -34.67 -12.66
CA ASP A 195 3.09 -34.62 -11.58
C ASP A 195 3.29 -33.19 -11.02
N ARG A 196 2.29 -32.32 -11.17
CA ARG A 196 2.30 -30.95 -10.66
C ARG A 196 1.69 -30.90 -9.27
N ILE A 197 2.23 -30.01 -8.45
CA ILE A 197 1.68 -29.73 -7.13
C ILE A 197 0.34 -29.04 -7.35
N GLN A 198 -0.68 -29.51 -6.65
CA GLN A 198 -2.00 -28.89 -6.59
C GLN A 198 -2.12 -28.05 -5.33
N GLU A 199 -1.65 -28.57 -4.21
CA GLU A 199 -1.80 -27.94 -2.90
C GLU A 199 -0.63 -28.29 -1.97
N ILE A 200 -0.22 -27.33 -1.15
CA ILE A 200 0.64 -27.52 0.01
C ILE A 200 -0.13 -27.04 1.24
N HIS A 201 -0.27 -27.89 2.24
CA HIS A 201 -0.87 -27.56 3.54
C HIS A 201 0.18 -27.69 4.64
N GLU A 202 0.37 -26.63 5.42
CA GLU A 202 1.35 -26.56 6.50
C GLU A 202 0.68 -26.19 7.82
N VAL A 203 1.07 -26.87 8.90
CA VAL A 203 0.76 -26.46 10.27
C VAL A 203 2.08 -26.26 11.01
N LEU A 204 2.29 -25.05 11.50
CA LEU A 204 3.54 -24.60 12.09
C LEU A 204 3.33 -24.24 13.56
N ASP A 205 4.20 -24.75 14.42
CA ASP A 205 4.34 -24.38 15.82
C ASP A 205 5.83 -24.46 16.17
N TYR A 206 6.47 -23.31 16.25
CA TYR A 206 7.88 -23.19 16.63
C TYR A 206 8.12 -21.86 17.34
N THR A 207 9.28 -21.73 17.96
CA THR A 207 9.69 -20.50 18.64
C THR A 207 10.97 -19.96 18.02
N VAL A 208 11.08 -18.64 18.00
CA VAL A 208 12.30 -17.93 17.59
C VAL A 208 12.72 -17.00 18.72
N THR A 209 14.02 -16.96 19.02
CA THR A 209 14.58 -16.05 20.01
C THR A 209 15.54 -15.08 19.33
N SER A 210 15.27 -13.78 19.46
CA SER A 210 16.17 -12.73 19.03
C SER A 210 16.30 -11.66 20.11
N GLN A 211 17.52 -11.19 20.38
CA GLN A 211 17.81 -10.20 21.42
C GLN A 211 17.18 -10.52 22.79
N ASP A 212 17.28 -11.78 23.23
CA ASP A 212 16.70 -12.29 24.48
C ASP A 212 15.16 -12.25 24.55
N ILE A 213 14.47 -11.98 23.44
CA ILE A 213 13.01 -12.05 23.30
C ILE A 213 12.65 -13.31 22.52
N THR A 214 11.85 -14.18 23.13
CA THR A 214 11.29 -15.38 22.48
C THR A 214 9.87 -15.07 22.00
N THR A 215 9.62 -15.35 20.72
CA THR A 215 8.33 -15.23 20.07
C THR A 215 7.86 -16.62 19.65
N ASP A 216 6.60 -16.94 19.96
CA ASP A 216 5.92 -18.13 19.44
C ASP A 216 5.41 -17.83 18.03
N VAL A 217 5.58 -18.78 17.11
CA VAL A 217 5.03 -18.73 15.76
C VAL A 217 4.10 -19.92 15.60
N VAL A 218 2.81 -19.65 15.65
CA VAL A 218 1.76 -20.66 15.45
C VAL A 218 0.94 -20.28 14.23
N GLY A 219 0.83 -21.18 13.26
CA GLY A 219 0.08 -20.91 12.05
C GLY A 219 -0.35 -22.13 11.27
N GLU A 220 -1.29 -21.89 10.34
CA GLU A 220 -1.81 -22.84 9.38
C GLU A 220 -1.85 -22.15 8.01
N ASN A 221 -1.10 -22.70 7.05
CA ASN A 221 -0.96 -22.12 5.72
C ASN A 221 -1.44 -23.13 4.67
N THR A 222 -2.19 -22.64 3.68
CA THR A 222 -2.57 -23.40 2.50
C THR A 222 -2.13 -22.65 1.25
N TYR A 223 -1.41 -23.33 0.37
CA TYR A 223 -1.00 -22.81 -0.93
C TYR A 223 -1.59 -23.67 -2.04
N THR A 224 -2.42 -23.08 -2.90
CA THR A 224 -3.05 -23.78 -4.03
C THR A 224 -2.45 -23.33 -5.35
N TYR A 225 -1.98 -24.28 -6.15
CA TYR A 225 -1.26 -24.04 -7.39
C TYR A 225 -2.15 -24.32 -8.61
N SER A 226 -2.22 -23.38 -9.54
CA SER A 226 -3.10 -23.48 -10.71
C SER A 226 -2.53 -22.81 -11.97
N ASN A 227 -3.25 -22.92 -13.08
CA ASN A 227 -2.94 -22.24 -14.36
C ASN A 227 -1.51 -22.42 -14.90
N HIS A 228 -0.85 -23.53 -14.55
CA HIS A 228 0.48 -23.91 -15.00
C HIS A 228 0.69 -23.77 -16.53
N ASN A 229 1.64 -22.93 -16.93
CA ASN A 229 2.00 -22.57 -18.31
C ASN A 229 0.89 -21.84 -19.11
N THR A 230 -0.11 -21.29 -18.41
CA THR A 230 -1.25 -20.57 -19.02
C THR A 230 -1.57 -19.24 -18.34
N THR A 231 -0.88 -18.89 -17.26
CA THR A 231 -0.99 -17.58 -16.60
C THR A 231 -0.67 -16.44 -17.57
N GLU A 232 -1.51 -15.42 -17.55
CA GLU A 232 -1.31 -14.17 -18.28
C GLU A 232 -1.42 -13.02 -17.29
N ILE A 233 -0.32 -12.32 -17.05
CA ILE A 233 -0.28 -11.20 -16.12
C ILE A 233 -0.49 -9.91 -16.92
N LYS A 234 -1.49 -9.14 -16.50
CA LYS A 234 -1.74 -7.81 -17.06
C LYS A 234 -1.21 -6.77 -16.10
N LYS A 235 -0.47 -5.83 -16.65
CA LYS A 235 -0.08 -4.64 -15.91
C LYS A 235 -1.33 -3.91 -15.40
N PRO A 236 -1.43 -3.61 -14.09
CA PRO A 236 -2.49 -2.77 -13.57
C PRO A 236 -2.56 -1.44 -14.32
N ALA A 237 -3.76 -1.04 -14.76
CA ALA A 237 -3.96 0.16 -15.57
C ALA A 237 -3.49 1.43 -14.85
N MET A 238 -3.47 1.43 -13.52
CA MET A 238 -2.95 2.54 -12.71
C MET A 238 -1.43 2.72 -12.87
N LEU A 239 -0.69 1.65 -13.16
CA LEU A 239 0.75 1.70 -13.44
C LEU A 239 1.05 2.10 -14.89
N ASP A 240 0.04 2.16 -15.77
CA ASP A 240 0.15 2.74 -17.11
C ASP A 240 0.07 4.28 -17.09
N THR A 241 -0.04 4.89 -15.90
CA THR A 241 -0.34 6.31 -15.74
C THR A 241 0.84 7.24 -15.49
N LEU A 242 2.05 6.84 -15.87
CA LEU A 242 3.14 7.79 -16.01
C LEU A 242 3.18 8.25 -17.48
N VAL A 243 2.69 9.47 -17.70
CA VAL A 243 3.03 10.24 -18.89
C VAL A 243 4.56 10.32 -19.04
N GLY A 244 5.07 10.56 -20.25
CA GLY A 244 6.53 10.62 -20.44
C GLY A 244 7.19 11.67 -19.53
N GLU A 245 8.48 11.52 -19.18
CA GLU A 245 9.18 12.41 -18.24
C GLU A 245 8.96 13.92 -18.50
N GLU A 246 8.88 14.33 -19.77
CA GLU A 246 8.60 15.72 -20.15
C GLU A 246 7.17 16.17 -19.80
N GLU A 247 6.18 15.30 -19.98
CA GLU A 247 4.78 15.57 -19.63
C GLU A 247 4.55 15.49 -18.12
N GLN A 248 5.24 14.58 -17.43
CA GLN A 248 5.21 14.48 -15.97
C GLN A 248 5.72 15.78 -15.33
N ALA A 249 6.93 16.22 -15.72
CA ALA A 249 7.52 17.44 -15.18
C ALA A 249 6.64 18.67 -15.47
N LEU A 250 6.00 18.72 -16.64
CA LEU A 250 5.05 19.77 -16.98
C LEU A 250 3.81 19.74 -16.05
N TYR A 251 3.23 18.58 -15.80
CA TYR A 251 2.04 18.47 -14.95
C TYR A 251 2.34 18.76 -13.48
N GLU A 252 3.50 18.35 -12.99
CA GLU A 252 3.98 18.67 -11.64
C GLU A 252 4.20 20.18 -11.47
N GLU A 253 4.80 20.85 -12.46
CA GLU A 253 4.98 22.30 -12.49
C GLU A 253 3.63 23.04 -12.58
N GLU A 254 2.73 22.59 -13.47
CA GLU A 254 1.40 23.19 -13.61
C GLU A 254 0.55 23.02 -12.34
N ALA A 255 0.59 21.86 -11.69
CA ALA A 255 -0.12 21.63 -10.44
C ALA A 255 0.39 22.52 -9.30
N ALA A 256 1.72 22.67 -9.17
CA ALA A 256 2.33 23.57 -8.20
C ALA A 256 1.88 25.03 -8.46
N ASN A 257 2.03 25.52 -9.70
CA ASN A 257 1.60 26.87 -10.07
C ASN A 257 0.10 27.12 -9.84
N TYR A 258 -0.76 26.12 -10.10
CA TYR A 258 -2.18 26.21 -9.79
C TYR A 258 -2.44 26.33 -8.28
N LEU A 259 -1.75 25.53 -7.47
CA LEU A 259 -1.90 25.56 -6.01
C LEU A 259 -1.41 26.90 -5.43
N GLU A 260 -0.26 27.41 -5.90
CA GLU A 260 0.24 28.73 -5.52
C GLU A 260 -0.77 29.83 -5.85
N ALA A 261 -1.28 29.83 -7.08
CA ALA A 261 -2.34 30.75 -7.50
C ALA A 261 -3.59 30.64 -6.61
N LEU A 262 -4.00 29.41 -6.27
CA LEU A 262 -5.14 29.16 -5.38
C LEU A 262 -4.91 29.77 -3.99
N ILE A 263 -3.71 29.58 -3.42
CA ILE A 263 -3.30 30.16 -2.14
C ILE A 263 -3.30 31.70 -2.22
N GLU A 264 -2.82 32.29 -3.32
CA GLU A 264 -2.90 33.73 -3.55
C GLU A 264 -4.35 34.23 -3.50
N ALA A 265 -5.28 33.55 -4.18
CA ALA A 265 -6.70 33.93 -4.13
C ALA A 265 -7.33 33.75 -2.74
N THR A 266 -7.02 32.67 -2.03
CA THR A 266 -7.68 32.30 -0.77
C THR A 266 -6.99 32.89 0.46
N VAL A 267 -5.71 32.61 0.69
CA VAL A 267 -4.97 33.04 1.88
C VAL A 267 -4.58 34.52 1.77
N TYR A 268 -4.03 34.93 0.63
CA TYR A 268 -3.57 36.32 0.42
C TYR A 268 -4.65 37.24 -0.18
N GLN A 269 -5.85 36.71 -0.43
CA GLN A 269 -7.01 37.47 -0.92
C GLN A 269 -6.75 38.21 -2.26
N ASN A 270 -5.87 37.65 -3.08
CA ASN A 270 -5.35 38.20 -4.33
C ASN A 270 -5.84 37.40 -5.56
N ALA A 271 -7.11 37.63 -5.94
CA ALA A 271 -7.73 36.96 -7.08
C ALA A 271 -7.14 37.37 -8.46
N GLU A 272 -6.49 38.53 -8.55
CA GLU A 272 -5.82 38.97 -9.79
C GLU A 272 -4.63 38.07 -10.11
N ASP A 273 -3.82 37.75 -9.10
CA ASP A 273 -2.65 36.87 -9.27
C ASP A 273 -3.06 35.45 -9.67
N PHE A 274 -4.17 34.94 -9.11
CA PHE A 274 -4.77 33.70 -9.59
C PHE A 274 -5.11 33.76 -11.08
N GLY A 275 -5.77 34.84 -11.53
CA GLY A 275 -6.15 35.02 -12.93
C GLY A 275 -4.96 35.05 -13.88
N GLU A 276 -3.83 35.60 -13.44
CA GLU A 276 -2.61 35.73 -14.22
C GLU A 276 -1.77 34.44 -14.24
N ASN A 277 -1.67 33.74 -13.10
CA ASN A 277 -0.67 32.70 -12.87
C ASN A 277 -1.24 31.27 -12.78
N ALA A 278 -2.54 31.09 -12.53
CA ALA A 278 -3.12 29.75 -12.41
C ALA A 278 -2.85 28.93 -13.68
N ALA A 279 -2.25 27.76 -13.52
CA ALA A 279 -2.00 26.85 -14.64
C ALA A 279 -3.29 26.22 -15.19
N GLY A 280 -3.18 25.55 -16.34
CA GLY A 280 -4.28 24.84 -16.98
C GLY A 280 -4.93 25.58 -18.16
N SER A 281 -5.86 24.90 -18.80
CA SER A 281 -6.41 25.26 -20.13
C SER A 281 -7.46 26.37 -20.17
N GLY A 282 -7.91 26.85 -19.00
CA GLY A 282 -8.91 27.92 -18.90
C GLY A 282 -8.45 29.23 -19.54
N SER A 283 -9.39 29.99 -20.12
CA SER A 283 -9.10 31.34 -20.61
C SER A 283 -8.77 32.30 -19.46
N PRO A 284 -8.06 33.42 -19.72
CA PRO A 284 -7.77 34.42 -18.68
C PRO A 284 -9.03 34.94 -17.98
N GLU A 285 -10.14 35.13 -18.70
CA GLU A 285 -11.40 35.57 -18.10
C GLU A 285 -12.03 34.49 -17.21
N GLU A 286 -11.93 33.20 -17.58
CA GLU A 286 -12.40 32.08 -16.76
C GLU A 286 -11.55 31.93 -15.49
N LYS A 287 -10.22 32.04 -15.61
CA LYS A 287 -9.30 32.01 -14.48
C LYS A 287 -9.53 33.16 -13.51
N GLN A 288 -9.71 34.38 -14.01
CA GLN A 288 -10.07 35.52 -13.16
C GLN A 288 -11.39 35.28 -12.42
N SER A 289 -12.42 34.83 -13.14
CA SER A 289 -13.72 34.54 -12.53
C SER A 289 -13.65 33.44 -11.47
N GLU A 290 -12.77 32.46 -11.66
CA GLU A 290 -12.51 31.41 -10.68
C GLU A 290 -11.75 31.94 -9.46
N GLY A 291 -10.70 32.73 -9.66
CA GLY A 291 -9.97 33.41 -8.58
C GLY A 291 -10.90 34.27 -7.71
N ASP A 292 -11.77 35.06 -8.33
CA ASP A 292 -12.78 35.86 -7.64
C ASP A 292 -13.73 34.95 -6.82
N ARG A 293 -14.17 33.84 -7.41
CA ARG A 293 -15.05 32.88 -6.74
C ARG A 293 -14.36 32.22 -5.54
N GLN A 294 -13.11 31.82 -5.69
CA GLN A 294 -12.33 31.15 -4.64
C GLN A 294 -12.09 32.10 -3.47
N LYS A 295 -11.64 33.32 -3.75
CA LYS A 295 -11.47 34.40 -2.77
C LYS A 295 -12.75 34.63 -1.94
N GLU A 296 -13.87 34.86 -2.62
CA GLU A 296 -15.14 35.18 -1.95
C GLU A 296 -15.70 33.96 -1.20
N SER A 297 -15.61 32.76 -1.78
CA SER A 297 -16.10 31.53 -1.15
C SER A 297 -15.32 31.20 0.12
N PHE A 298 -14.00 31.37 0.08
CA PHE A 298 -13.11 31.11 1.20
C PHE A 298 -13.43 32.02 2.39
N LYS A 299 -13.51 33.33 2.14
CA LYS A 299 -13.88 34.32 3.15
C LYS A 299 -15.29 34.08 3.72
N GLU A 300 -16.27 33.82 2.84
CA GLU A 300 -17.65 33.58 3.25
C GLU A 300 -17.77 32.29 4.09
N PHE A 301 -17.01 31.25 3.78
CA PHE A 301 -17.02 30.01 4.57
C PHE A 301 -16.57 30.26 6.02
N TYR A 302 -15.49 31.03 6.22
CA TYR A 302 -15.03 31.42 7.56
C TYR A 302 -16.09 32.27 8.29
N ARG A 303 -16.65 33.27 7.59
CA ARG A 303 -17.72 34.12 8.13
C ARG A 303 -18.91 33.30 8.60
N LEU A 304 -19.40 32.37 7.77
CA LEU A 304 -20.55 31.51 8.08
C LEU A 304 -20.27 30.55 9.24
N ASN A 305 -19.07 29.98 9.32
CA ASN A 305 -18.68 29.16 10.47
C ASN A 305 -18.62 29.97 11.77
N THR A 306 -18.11 31.19 11.70
CA THR A 306 -18.09 32.10 12.85
C THR A 306 -19.51 32.47 13.27
N GLU A 307 -20.37 32.87 12.32
CA GLU A 307 -21.78 33.18 12.54
C GLU A 307 -22.55 32.00 13.15
N ALA A 308 -22.29 30.77 12.72
CA ALA A 308 -22.90 29.57 13.29
C ALA A 308 -22.51 29.33 14.76
N ASN A 309 -21.29 29.71 15.16
CA ASN A 309 -20.78 29.49 16.51
C ASN A 309 -21.18 30.60 17.49
N MET A 310 -21.22 31.87 17.05
CA MET A 310 -21.42 33.03 17.95
C MET A 310 -22.48 34.04 17.49
N GLY A 311 -23.16 33.84 16.37
CA GLY A 311 -24.11 34.80 15.79
C GLY A 311 -25.39 35.06 16.59
N GLU A 312 -25.70 34.22 17.59
CA GLU A 312 -26.80 34.52 18.55
C GLU A 312 -26.41 35.55 19.61
N VAL A 313 -25.11 35.75 19.83
CA VAL A 313 -24.55 36.53 20.95
C VAL A 313 -23.60 37.65 20.51
N VAL A 314 -23.18 37.66 19.24
CA VAL A 314 -22.31 38.67 18.62
C VAL A 314 -23.03 39.27 17.41
N SER A 315 -22.82 40.56 17.16
CA SER A 315 -23.40 41.22 15.98
C SER A 315 -22.77 40.75 14.65
N SER A 316 -23.55 40.76 13.56
CA SER A 316 -23.01 40.44 12.22
C SER A 316 -21.86 41.36 11.83
N ASP A 317 -21.93 42.66 12.19
CA ASP A 317 -20.87 43.62 11.89
C ASP A 317 -19.56 43.25 12.60
N ALA A 318 -19.63 42.72 13.83
CA ALA A 318 -18.45 42.24 14.56
C ALA A 318 -17.91 40.91 13.99
N ILE A 319 -18.78 40.02 13.51
CA ILE A 319 -18.37 38.79 12.80
C ILE A 319 -17.65 39.14 11.49
N ASP A 320 -18.16 40.12 10.74
CA ASP A 320 -17.51 40.60 9.50
C ASP A 320 -16.13 41.19 9.81
N ALA A 321 -16.03 42.03 10.86
CA ALA A 321 -14.75 42.60 11.29
C ALA A 321 -13.75 41.53 11.77
N LEU A 322 -14.21 40.50 12.48
CA LEU A 322 -13.37 39.37 12.90
C LEU A 322 -12.89 38.57 11.69
N THR A 323 -13.77 38.33 10.71
CA THR A 323 -13.42 37.65 9.47
C THR A 323 -12.35 38.42 8.71
N ASP A 324 -12.50 39.74 8.59
CA ASP A 324 -11.51 40.60 7.93
C ASP A 324 -10.16 40.57 8.66
N ALA A 325 -10.17 40.64 10.00
CA ALA A 325 -8.96 40.57 10.81
C ALA A 325 -8.24 39.22 10.65
N PHE A 326 -9.00 38.12 10.65
CA PHE A 326 -8.44 36.78 10.44
C PHE A 326 -7.85 36.60 9.04
N MET A 327 -8.50 37.12 7.99
CA MET A 327 -7.95 37.06 6.62
C MET A 327 -6.68 37.91 6.48
N GLU A 328 -6.64 39.08 7.13
CA GLU A 328 -5.43 39.91 7.20
C GLU A 328 -4.30 39.25 8.00
N ALA A 329 -4.65 38.44 9.01
CA ALA A 329 -3.69 37.64 9.73
C ALA A 329 -3.11 36.52 8.84
N LEU A 330 -3.97 35.76 8.15
CA LEU A 330 -3.53 34.72 7.22
C LEU A 330 -2.63 35.26 6.11
N SER A 331 -2.92 36.44 5.56
CA SER A 331 -2.11 37.03 4.48
C SER A 331 -0.68 37.43 4.88
N GLN A 332 -0.35 37.37 6.17
CA GLN A 332 0.99 37.64 6.71
C GLN A 332 1.82 36.38 6.98
N THR A 333 1.25 35.19 6.74
CA THR A 333 1.96 33.91 6.78
C THR A 333 2.92 33.77 5.58
N SER A 334 3.70 32.69 5.54
CA SER A 334 4.54 32.39 4.37
C SER A 334 4.57 30.90 4.05
N TYR A 335 4.88 30.57 2.81
CA TYR A 335 5.03 29.18 2.38
C TYR A 335 6.07 29.05 1.26
N GLU A 336 6.56 27.83 1.05
CA GLU A 336 7.40 27.42 -0.08
C GLU A 336 6.92 26.08 -0.63
N VAL A 337 6.89 25.92 -1.96
CA VAL A 337 6.69 24.60 -2.58
C VAL A 337 8.00 23.82 -2.50
N VAL A 338 7.97 22.68 -1.81
CA VAL A 338 9.16 21.85 -1.54
C VAL A 338 9.29 20.73 -2.56
N ASP A 339 8.17 20.12 -2.94
CA ASP A 339 8.11 19.02 -3.88
C ASP A 339 6.78 19.00 -4.66
N SER A 340 6.77 18.33 -5.81
CA SER A 340 5.57 18.07 -6.61
C SER A 340 5.73 16.74 -7.34
N GLN A 341 4.83 15.81 -7.10
CA GLN A 341 4.92 14.45 -7.60
C GLN A 341 3.62 13.97 -8.25
N LEU A 342 3.69 13.55 -9.50
CA LEU A 342 2.60 12.89 -10.21
C LEU A 342 2.38 11.49 -9.62
N THR A 343 1.23 11.27 -8.99
CA THR A 343 0.83 9.97 -8.41
C THR A 343 -0.09 9.18 -9.34
N SER A 344 -0.74 9.86 -10.29
CA SER A 344 -1.42 9.26 -11.44
C SER A 344 -1.59 10.29 -12.56
N ASN A 345 -2.03 9.87 -13.74
CA ASN A 345 -2.33 10.76 -14.88
C ASN A 345 -3.23 11.97 -14.54
N GLN A 346 -3.98 11.91 -13.45
CA GLN A 346 -4.91 12.95 -13.01
C GLN A 346 -4.65 13.43 -11.58
N GLN A 347 -3.67 12.89 -10.85
CA GLN A 347 -3.40 13.28 -9.46
C GLN A 347 -1.92 13.62 -9.29
N ILE A 348 -1.69 14.79 -8.71
CA ILE A 348 -0.38 15.31 -8.36
C ILE A 348 -0.44 15.65 -6.86
N VAL A 349 0.54 15.21 -6.10
CA VAL A 349 0.74 15.65 -4.71
C VAL A 349 1.77 16.76 -4.70
N VAL A 350 1.41 17.93 -4.17
CA VAL A 350 2.31 19.07 -4.00
C VAL A 350 2.59 19.26 -2.52
N THR A 351 3.86 19.23 -2.13
CA THR A 351 4.30 19.40 -0.74
C THR A 351 4.67 20.84 -0.49
N LEU A 352 4.05 21.45 0.51
CA LEU A 352 4.30 22.82 0.94
C LEU A 352 5.02 22.83 2.30
N SER A 353 6.00 23.72 2.48
CA SER A 353 6.52 24.09 3.81
C SER A 353 5.87 25.41 4.21
N ILE A 354 5.06 25.42 5.27
CA ILE A 354 4.21 26.56 5.63
C ILE A 354 4.59 27.10 7.01
N GLU A 355 4.96 28.37 7.09
CA GLU A 355 5.04 29.15 8.32
C GLU A 355 3.67 29.79 8.60
N GLY A 356 2.81 29.05 9.28
CA GLY A 356 1.42 29.43 9.55
C GLY A 356 1.23 30.33 10.78
N LEU A 357 -0.04 30.59 11.08
CA LEU A 357 -0.50 31.29 12.27
C LEU A 357 -0.78 30.31 13.42
N GLN A 358 -0.17 30.52 14.59
CA GLN A 358 -0.52 29.79 15.81
C GLN A 358 -1.83 30.32 16.41
N ASP A 359 -2.97 29.89 15.87
CA ASP A 359 -4.29 30.36 16.32
C ASP A 359 -4.54 30.01 17.79
N TRP A 360 -4.12 28.82 18.24
CA TRP A 360 -4.25 28.44 19.65
C TRP A 360 -3.56 29.42 20.61
N ALA A 361 -2.45 30.04 20.18
CA ALA A 361 -1.71 31.01 20.98
C ALA A 361 -2.48 32.34 21.04
N VAL A 362 -3.04 32.79 19.91
CA VAL A 362 -3.93 33.95 19.84
C VAL A 362 -5.14 33.76 20.76
N GLN A 363 -5.82 32.62 20.66
CA GLN A 363 -6.97 32.28 21.50
C GLN A 363 -6.60 32.25 22.99
N SER A 364 -5.45 31.67 23.35
CA SER A 364 -5.00 31.62 24.74
C SER A 364 -4.72 33.01 25.32
N VAL A 365 -4.14 33.92 24.52
CA VAL A 365 -3.91 35.31 24.95
C VAL A 365 -5.24 36.04 25.08
N ALA A 366 -6.16 35.84 24.13
CA ALA A 366 -7.49 36.44 24.18
C ALA A 366 -8.27 36.01 25.43
N GLU A 367 -8.29 34.70 25.72
CA GLU A 367 -8.97 34.14 26.89
C GLU A 367 -8.37 34.71 28.19
N GLN A 368 -7.04 34.79 28.29
CA GLN A 368 -6.39 35.34 29.47
C GLN A 368 -6.76 36.82 29.69
N GLN A 369 -6.71 37.65 28.64
CA GLN A 369 -7.09 39.05 28.74
C GLN A 369 -8.56 39.20 29.16
N LEU A 370 -9.45 38.40 28.56
CA LEU A 370 -10.87 38.42 28.89
C LEU A 370 -11.15 38.03 30.34
N ILE A 371 -10.47 36.99 30.85
CA ILE A 371 -10.58 36.58 32.27
C ILE A 371 -10.15 37.72 33.19
N GLU A 372 -9.02 38.37 32.91
CA GLU A 372 -8.51 39.48 33.72
C GLU A 372 -9.50 40.66 33.76
N GLU A 373 -10.10 41.03 32.62
CA GLU A 373 -11.11 42.10 32.54
C GLU A 373 -12.42 41.75 33.27
N VAL A 374 -12.86 40.48 33.20
CA VAL A 374 -14.04 40.00 33.93
C VAL A 374 -13.79 39.98 35.44
N GLU A 375 -12.62 39.52 35.89
CA GLU A 375 -12.26 39.51 37.32
C GLU A 375 -12.09 40.93 37.89
N ALA A 376 -11.59 41.87 37.10
CA ALA A 376 -11.52 43.29 37.45
C ALA A 376 -12.90 43.96 37.51
N GLY A 377 -13.91 43.36 36.87
CA GLY A 377 -15.27 43.90 36.76
C GLY A 377 -15.42 44.97 35.67
N ASP A 378 -14.49 45.00 34.71
CA ASP A 378 -14.50 45.90 33.57
C ASP A 378 -15.48 45.41 32.48
N VAL A 379 -15.78 44.11 32.45
CA VAL A 379 -16.70 43.45 31.51
C VAL A 379 -17.81 42.71 32.25
N GLY A 380 -19.06 42.94 31.87
CA GLY A 380 -20.23 42.24 32.40
C GLY A 380 -20.46 40.89 31.72
N GLN A 381 -21.18 39.96 32.36
CA GLN A 381 -21.46 38.63 31.79
C GLN A 381 -22.19 38.66 30.44
N GLU A 382 -22.98 39.71 30.19
CA GLU A 382 -23.73 39.88 28.94
C GLU A 382 -22.87 40.37 27.78
N ASP A 383 -21.67 40.93 28.05
CA ASP A 383 -20.78 41.54 27.06
C ASP A 383 -19.54 40.66 26.76
N ILE A 384 -19.41 39.49 27.40
CA ILE A 384 -18.23 38.62 27.29
C ILE A 384 -17.93 38.23 25.85
N PHE A 385 -18.94 37.84 25.08
CA PHE A 385 -18.74 37.37 23.70
C PHE A 385 -18.33 38.50 22.75
N GLU A 386 -18.98 39.67 22.85
CA GLU A 386 -18.62 40.84 22.06
C GLU A 386 -17.19 41.29 22.40
N ARG A 387 -16.84 41.32 23.70
CA ARG A 387 -15.49 41.69 24.12
C ARG A 387 -14.43 40.69 23.67
N ASN A 388 -14.73 39.39 23.69
CA ASN A 388 -13.82 38.38 23.17
C ASN A 388 -13.51 38.60 21.68
N VAL A 389 -14.53 38.96 20.90
CA VAL A 389 -14.36 39.26 19.46
C VAL A 389 -13.51 40.50 19.24
N GLU A 390 -13.72 41.57 20.01
CA GLU A 390 -12.86 42.77 19.96
C GLU A 390 -11.39 42.43 20.26
N ILE A 391 -11.14 41.62 21.29
CA ILE A 391 -9.77 41.20 21.65
C ILE A 391 -9.14 40.37 20.52
N LEU A 392 -9.88 39.43 19.93
CA LEU A 392 -9.39 38.64 18.81
C LEU A 392 -9.07 39.50 17.58
N ILE A 393 -9.92 40.48 17.25
CA ILE A 393 -9.66 41.44 16.17
C ILE A 393 -8.35 42.18 16.42
N ASP A 394 -8.13 42.68 17.63
CA ASP A 394 -6.92 43.41 18.00
C ASP A 394 -5.67 42.51 17.89
N LEU A 395 -5.76 41.25 18.35
CA LEU A 395 -4.63 40.32 18.33
C LEU A 395 -4.27 39.84 16.92
N TYR A 396 -5.26 39.57 16.07
CA TYR A 396 -5.01 39.27 14.66
C TYR A 396 -4.42 40.46 13.89
N GLY A 397 -4.62 41.69 14.37
CA GLY A 397 -3.98 42.89 13.82
C GLY A 397 -2.47 43.02 14.12
N ASP A 398 -1.93 42.26 15.08
CA ASP A 398 -0.54 42.38 15.59
C ASP A 398 0.28 41.07 15.38
N MET A 399 0.23 40.54 14.17
CA MET A 399 0.74 39.21 13.73
C MET A 399 2.23 38.91 13.94
N HIS A 400 3.10 39.90 14.12
CA HIS A 400 4.56 39.70 14.23
C HIS A 400 5.00 38.81 15.43
N ILE A 401 4.05 38.36 16.26
CA ILE A 401 4.26 37.63 17.51
C ILE A 401 3.81 36.15 17.42
N TYR A 402 2.98 35.77 16.45
CA TYR A 402 2.29 34.46 16.42
C TYR A 402 2.65 33.57 15.22
N GLY A 403 3.76 33.85 14.54
CA GLY A 403 4.28 32.97 13.50
C GLY A 403 4.67 31.60 14.09
N ALA A 404 4.28 30.53 13.41
CA ALA A 404 4.66 29.18 13.74
C ALA A 404 6.01 28.79 13.10
N ASP A 405 6.61 27.72 13.60
CA ASP A 405 7.69 27.06 12.87
C ASP A 405 7.13 26.44 11.57
N PRO A 406 7.94 26.34 10.49
CA PRO A 406 7.49 25.71 9.25
C PRO A 406 7.05 24.26 9.45
N VAL A 407 5.93 23.88 8.83
CA VAL A 407 5.41 22.50 8.78
C VAL A 407 5.22 22.06 7.34
N GLU A 408 5.55 20.80 7.05
CA GLU A 408 5.33 20.20 5.73
C GLU A 408 3.92 19.64 5.62
N VAL A 409 3.25 19.96 4.51
CA VAL A 409 1.87 19.57 4.24
C VAL A 409 1.73 19.14 2.79
N ASP A 410 1.14 17.97 2.58
CA ASP A 410 0.86 17.41 1.26
C ASP A 410 -0.55 17.77 0.79
N VAL A 411 -0.65 18.31 -0.42
CA VAL A 411 -1.92 18.74 -1.02
C VAL A 411 -2.16 17.99 -2.31
N THR A 412 -3.36 17.41 -2.46
CA THR A 412 -3.72 16.68 -3.67
C THR A 412 -4.34 17.61 -4.71
N VAL A 413 -3.62 17.83 -5.81
CA VAL A 413 -4.09 18.58 -6.97
C VAL A 413 -4.53 17.60 -8.06
N SER A 414 -5.78 17.73 -8.49
CA SER A 414 -6.36 16.91 -9.55
C SER A 414 -6.34 17.63 -10.89
N ARG A 415 -5.79 16.97 -11.91
CA ARG A 415 -5.84 17.40 -13.31
C ARG A 415 -7.05 16.79 -14.00
N LEU A 416 -7.93 17.63 -14.53
CA LEU A 416 -9.15 17.20 -15.23
C LEU A 416 -8.87 16.89 -16.71
N ASP A 417 -9.80 16.17 -17.35
CA ASP A 417 -9.69 15.76 -18.76
C ASP A 417 -9.56 16.93 -19.74
N ASP A 418 -10.09 18.10 -19.37
CA ASP A 418 -9.99 19.33 -20.16
C ASP A 418 -8.67 20.07 -19.96
N GLY A 419 -7.77 19.57 -19.09
CA GLY A 419 -6.48 20.17 -18.77
C GLY A 419 -6.56 21.31 -17.75
N THR A 420 -7.67 21.45 -17.03
CA THR A 420 -7.75 22.31 -15.84
C THR A 420 -7.30 21.56 -14.58
N TYR A 421 -6.97 22.30 -13.53
CA TYR A 421 -6.52 21.77 -12.24
C TYR A 421 -7.51 22.15 -11.13
N MET A 422 -7.59 21.32 -10.09
CA MET A 422 -8.50 21.53 -8.97
C MET A 422 -7.98 20.89 -7.69
N VAL A 423 -8.13 21.60 -6.57
CA VAL A 423 -8.03 21.01 -5.22
C VAL A 423 -9.44 20.79 -4.70
N PHE A 424 -9.77 19.53 -4.37
CA PHE A 424 -11.12 19.17 -3.90
C PHE A 424 -11.33 19.49 -2.42
N ILE A 425 -10.27 19.41 -1.60
CA ILE A 425 -10.30 19.61 -0.15
C ILE A 425 -9.27 20.69 0.18
N GLN A 426 -9.70 21.95 0.23
CA GLN A 426 -8.78 23.06 0.54
C GLN A 426 -8.26 22.98 1.98
N ASP A 427 -8.98 22.30 2.88
CA ASP A 427 -8.57 22.09 4.27
C ASP A 427 -7.20 21.39 4.38
N GLU A 428 -6.75 20.67 3.34
CA GLU A 428 -5.47 19.97 3.28
C GLU A 428 -4.30 20.89 3.63
N TYR A 429 -4.22 22.12 3.08
CA TYR A 429 -3.15 23.07 3.40
C TYR A 429 -3.51 24.09 4.48
N LEU A 430 -4.81 24.23 4.79
CA LEU A 430 -5.28 25.25 5.71
C LEU A 430 -5.18 24.79 7.17
N ILE A 431 -5.68 23.59 7.49
CA ILE A 431 -5.70 23.06 8.86
C ILE A 431 -4.41 22.31 9.13
N GLY A 432 -3.65 22.76 10.12
CA GLY A 432 -2.33 22.21 10.43
C GLY A 432 -1.22 22.73 9.53
N GLY A 433 -1.53 23.60 8.56
CA GLY A 433 -0.58 24.33 7.71
C GLY A 433 -0.62 25.83 7.98
N PHE A 434 -1.48 26.56 7.27
CA PHE A 434 -1.65 28.02 7.44
C PHE A 434 -2.28 28.41 8.78
N VAL A 435 -3.09 27.53 9.38
CA VAL A 435 -3.64 27.67 10.73
C VAL A 435 -3.14 26.49 11.58
N GLN A 436 -2.39 26.78 12.63
CA GLN A 436 -1.73 25.80 13.50
C GLN A 436 -2.18 25.89 14.96
#